data_AF-A0AB32WN93-F1
#
_entry.id   AF-A0AB32WN93-F1
#
_cell.length_a   1.000
_cell.length_b   1.000
_cell.length_c   1.000
_cell.angle_alpha   90.00
_cell.angle_beta   90.00
_cell.angle_gamma   90.00
#
_symmetry.space_group_name_H-M   'P 1'
#
loop_
_entity.id
_entity.type
_entity.pdbx_description
1 polymer ?
#
loop_
_entity_poly.entity_id
_entity_poly.type
_entity_poly.pdbx_seq_one_letter_code
_entity_poly.pdbx_strand_id
1 'polypeptide(L)'
;MIILKMKTRGPTRALRIHGLIENNRNFILLNTRNQPIGPTDEAVNNLSTFLGTLARNAMLAPLVYVDWRAMPQSNKNDMWDLVKAKFDIEARAKKWVLSTIATDWRNYKCRLKRSFYSIYKTDDVRLKNCPEGVPFEHWKVLVAFWSSKEGNV
;
A
#
# COMPACT_ATOMS: atom_id res chain seq x y z
N MET A 1 -14.99 -3.86 29.59
CA MET A 1 -14.14 -2.69 29.27
C MET A 1 -14.38 -2.34 27.80
N ILE A 2 -15.13 -1.29 27.51
CA ILE A 2 -15.48 -0.90 26.12
C ILE A 2 -14.30 -0.07 25.60
N ILE A 3 -13.56 -0.58 24.63
CA ILE A 3 -12.50 0.19 23.96
C ILE A 3 -13.19 1.24 23.09
N LEU A 4 -13.24 2.48 23.57
CA LEU A 4 -13.65 3.64 22.77
C LEU A 4 -12.63 3.85 21.66
N LYS A 5 -13.02 3.50 20.42
CA LYS A 5 -12.21 3.72 19.22
C LYS A 5 -12.22 5.21 18.90
N MET A 6 -11.11 5.92 19.15
CA MET A 6 -10.99 7.33 18.77
C MET A 6 -11.28 7.49 17.26
N LYS A 7 -12.13 8.45 16.88
CA LYS A 7 -12.35 8.83 15.49
C LYS A 7 -11.05 9.41 14.93
N THR A 8 -10.28 8.57 14.26
CA THR A 8 -9.12 8.96 13.48
C THR A 8 -9.55 9.25 12.04
N ARG A 9 -8.78 10.08 11.31
CA ARG A 9 -9.05 10.30 9.89
C ARG A 9 -8.93 8.99 9.13
N GLY A 10 -9.88 8.71 8.24
CA GLY A 10 -9.81 7.58 7.31
C GLY A 10 -8.59 7.68 6.39
N PRO A 11 -8.19 6.57 5.76
CA PRO A 11 -7.03 6.57 4.90
C PRO A 11 -7.25 7.48 3.68
N THR A 12 -6.21 8.23 3.29
CA THR A 12 -6.29 9.14 2.13
C THR A 12 -6.54 8.34 0.84
N ARG A 13 -7.31 8.94 -0.08
CA ARG A 13 -7.62 8.35 -1.39
C ARG A 13 -6.81 8.97 -2.53
N ALA A 14 -6.00 9.99 -2.25
CA ALA A 14 -5.20 10.72 -3.25
C ALA A 14 -5.99 11.15 -4.51
N LEU A 15 -7.28 11.48 -4.37
CA LEU A 15 -8.20 11.70 -5.51
C LEU A 15 -7.69 12.75 -6.49
N ARG A 16 -7.13 13.86 -5.96
CA ARG A 16 -6.51 14.93 -6.76
C ARG A 16 -5.40 14.40 -7.67
N ILE A 17 -4.60 13.46 -7.18
CA ILE A 17 -3.46 12.88 -7.92
C ILE A 17 -3.96 11.84 -8.94
N HIS A 18 -4.93 11.00 -8.56
CA HIS A 18 -5.53 10.05 -9.49
C HIS A 18 -6.19 10.74 -10.70
N GLY A 19 -6.79 11.92 -10.50
CA GLY A 19 -7.40 12.72 -11.56
C GLY A 19 -6.45 13.52 -12.45
N LEU A 20 -5.13 13.54 -12.19
CA LEU A 20 -4.18 14.29 -13.04
C LEU A 20 -4.09 13.67 -14.44
N ILE A 21 -4.23 14.50 -15.46
CA ILE A 21 -3.99 14.15 -16.87
C ILE A 21 -2.48 14.21 -17.18
N GLU A 22 -2.05 13.48 -18.21
CA GLU A 22 -0.61 13.28 -18.52
C GLU A 22 0.18 14.57 -18.75
N ASN A 23 -0.47 15.67 -19.12
CA ASN A 23 0.18 16.97 -19.37
C ASN A 23 0.35 17.83 -18.09
N ASN A 24 -0.06 17.33 -16.92
CA ASN A 24 0.03 18.04 -15.64
C ASN A 24 0.62 17.14 -14.55
N ARG A 25 1.74 16.47 -14.88
CA ARG A 25 2.46 15.61 -13.93
C ARG A 25 3.20 16.45 -12.89
N ASN A 26 3.23 15.98 -11.66
CA ASN A 26 4.05 16.62 -10.62
C ASN A 26 5.52 16.28 -10.87
N PHE A 27 6.36 17.29 -11.09
CA PHE A 27 7.80 17.13 -11.19
C PHE A 27 8.41 16.68 -9.85
N ILE A 28 9.36 15.75 -9.89
CA ILE A 28 10.07 15.24 -8.71
C ILE A 28 11.58 15.39 -8.89
N LEU A 29 12.18 16.20 -8.01
CA LEU A 29 13.63 16.34 -7.91
C LEU A 29 14.21 15.23 -7.03
N LEU A 30 15.29 14.61 -7.51
CA LEU A 30 15.97 13.50 -6.82
C LEU A 30 17.37 13.90 -6.34
N ASN A 31 17.75 13.44 -5.14
CA ASN A 31 19.13 13.55 -4.65
C ASN A 31 20.09 12.53 -5.32
N THR A 32 21.37 12.54 -4.94
CA THR A 32 22.40 11.61 -5.43
C THR A 32 22.14 10.14 -5.08
N ARG A 33 21.29 9.88 -4.09
CA ARG A 33 20.83 8.54 -3.68
C ARG A 33 19.53 8.12 -4.36
N ASN A 34 19.08 8.87 -5.38
CA ASN A 34 17.83 8.65 -6.12
C ASN A 34 16.56 8.75 -5.26
N GLN A 35 16.61 9.51 -4.16
CA GLN A 35 15.46 9.75 -3.28
C GLN A 35 14.79 11.08 -3.66
N PRO A 36 13.45 11.17 -3.62
CA PRO A 36 12.73 12.42 -3.79
C PRO A 36 13.07 13.43 -2.70
N ILE A 37 13.44 14.65 -3.10
CA ILE A 37 13.76 15.77 -2.19
C ILE A 37 13.01 17.07 -2.51
N GLY A 38 12.25 17.10 -3.60
CA GLY A 38 11.57 18.33 -4.03
C GLY A 38 10.84 18.18 -5.37
N PRO A 39 10.49 19.29 -6.03
CA PRO A 39 10.93 20.67 -5.76
C PRO A 39 10.27 21.32 -4.54
N THR A 40 9.16 20.76 -4.05
CA THR A 40 8.44 21.23 -2.86
C THR A 40 8.09 20.06 -1.95
N ASP A 41 7.87 20.33 -0.66
CA ASP A 41 7.35 19.33 0.28
C ASP A 41 5.99 18.79 -0.18
N GLU A 42 5.16 19.62 -0.82
CA GLU A 42 3.89 19.17 -1.38
C GLU A 42 4.08 18.12 -2.47
N ALA A 43 5.06 18.29 -3.37
CA ALA A 43 5.34 17.30 -4.41
C ALA A 43 5.79 15.96 -3.82
N VAL A 44 6.69 15.99 -2.84
CA VAL A 44 7.19 14.79 -2.14
C VAL A 44 6.07 14.11 -1.32
N ASN A 45 5.22 14.90 -0.65
CA ASN A 45 4.07 14.40 0.10
C ASN A 45 2.99 13.81 -0.81
N ASN A 46 2.74 14.42 -1.98
CA ASN A 46 1.83 13.90 -2.99
C ASN A 46 2.34 12.55 -3.52
N LEU A 47 3.62 12.45 -3.86
CA LEU A 47 4.23 11.18 -4.27
C LEU A 47 4.05 10.11 -3.19
N SER A 48 4.47 10.40 -1.96
CA SER A 48 4.37 9.44 -0.84
C SER A 48 2.92 8.98 -0.60
N THR A 49 1.98 9.93 -0.64
CA THR A 49 0.53 9.65 -0.52
C THR A 49 0.04 8.73 -1.64
N PHE A 50 0.46 8.98 -2.88
CA PHE A 50 0.10 8.15 -4.04
C PHE A 50 0.70 6.75 -3.96
N LEU A 51 1.97 6.60 -3.58
CA LEU A 51 2.58 5.28 -3.39
C LEU A 51 1.82 4.43 -2.37
N GLY A 52 1.37 5.07 -1.29
CA GLY A 52 0.54 4.43 -0.27
C GLY A 52 -0.88 4.05 -0.76
N THR A 53 -1.42 4.65 -1.83
CA THR A 53 -2.67 4.17 -2.45
C THR A 53 -2.43 2.95 -3.30
N LEU A 54 -1.34 2.91 -4.08
CA LEU A 54 -0.96 1.74 -4.88
C LEU A 54 -0.72 0.51 -3.99
N ALA A 55 -0.01 0.69 -2.88
CA ALA A 55 0.27 -0.36 -1.91
C ALA A 55 -0.99 -0.99 -1.27
N ARG A 56 -2.12 -0.27 -1.25
CA ARG A 56 -3.41 -0.74 -0.71
C ARG A 56 -4.35 -1.27 -1.78
N ASN A 57 -4.05 -1.04 -3.06
CA ASN A 57 -4.87 -1.52 -4.15
C ASN A 57 -4.60 -3.01 -4.36
N ALA A 58 -5.56 -3.87 -3.99
CA ALA A 58 -5.41 -5.32 -4.07
C ALA A 58 -5.22 -5.87 -5.50
N MET A 59 -5.61 -5.13 -6.55
CA MET A 59 -5.33 -5.52 -7.94
C MET A 59 -3.87 -5.28 -8.30
N LEU A 60 -3.28 -4.17 -7.85
CA LEU A 60 -1.90 -3.80 -8.14
C LEU A 60 -0.91 -4.47 -7.19
N ALA A 61 -1.23 -4.52 -5.90
CA ALA A 61 -0.44 -5.14 -4.85
C ALA A 61 -1.28 -6.20 -4.11
N PRO A 62 -1.53 -7.38 -4.73
CA PRO A 62 -2.26 -8.47 -4.09
C PRO A 62 -1.73 -8.82 -2.71
N LEU A 63 -2.64 -9.05 -1.77
CA LEU A 63 -2.32 -9.37 -0.38
C LEU A 63 -2.07 -10.86 -0.15
N VAL A 64 -2.34 -11.68 -1.17
CA VAL A 64 -2.18 -13.15 -1.14
C VAL A 64 -0.72 -13.58 -1.02
N TYR A 65 0.23 -12.71 -1.38
CA TYR A 65 1.65 -12.99 -1.26
C TYR A 65 2.15 -12.73 0.17
N VAL A 66 2.92 -13.66 0.70
CA VAL A 66 3.57 -13.52 2.01
C VAL A 66 4.69 -12.48 1.95
N ASP A 67 5.61 -12.63 0.99
CA ASP A 67 6.75 -11.73 0.78
C ASP A 67 6.58 -10.89 -0.50
N TRP A 68 7.03 -9.64 -0.44
CA TRP A 68 7.15 -8.75 -1.60
C TRP A 68 8.06 -9.31 -2.70
N ARG A 69 9.03 -10.15 -2.34
CA ARG A 69 9.88 -10.85 -3.31
C ARG A 69 9.05 -11.75 -4.23
N ALA A 70 7.98 -12.35 -3.73
CA ALA A 70 7.05 -13.19 -4.49
C ALA A 70 6.05 -12.38 -5.35
N MET A 71 5.92 -11.07 -5.12
CA MET A 71 5.07 -10.20 -5.95
C MET A 71 5.54 -10.24 -7.42
N PRO A 72 4.65 -10.53 -8.39
CA PRO A 72 5.02 -10.62 -9.80
C PRO A 72 5.70 -9.35 -10.32
N GLN A 73 6.62 -9.53 -11.26
CA GLN A 73 7.34 -8.42 -11.85
C GLN A 73 6.42 -7.52 -12.71
N SER A 74 5.36 -8.09 -13.30
CA SER A 74 4.30 -7.33 -13.99
C SER A 74 3.65 -6.33 -13.05
N ASN A 75 3.13 -6.77 -11.90
CA ASN A 75 2.54 -5.89 -10.88
C ASN A 75 3.49 -4.75 -10.46
N LYS A 76 4.78 -5.07 -10.25
CA LYS A 76 5.81 -4.06 -9.93
C LYS A 76 6.01 -3.06 -11.06
N ASN A 77 5.99 -3.52 -12.31
CA ASN A 77 6.10 -2.65 -13.49
C ASN A 77 4.85 -1.79 -13.66
N ASP A 78 3.65 -2.36 -13.52
CA ASP A 78 2.38 -1.63 -13.62
C ASP A 78 2.30 -0.50 -12.59
N MET A 79 2.70 -0.77 -11.34
CA MET A 79 2.79 0.27 -10.30
C MET A 79 3.81 1.36 -10.66
N TRP A 80 4.94 1.00 -11.26
CA TRP A 80 5.93 1.97 -11.73
C TRP A 80 5.42 2.82 -12.89
N ASP A 81 4.71 2.20 -13.84
CA ASP A 81 4.13 2.90 -14.98
C ASP A 81 3.03 3.88 -14.54
N LEU A 82 2.20 3.49 -13.57
CA LEU A 82 1.24 4.40 -12.93
C LEU A 82 1.90 5.58 -12.23
N VAL A 83 3.06 5.38 -11.60
CA VAL A 83 3.82 6.49 -11.00
C VAL A 83 4.32 7.45 -12.09
N LYS A 84 4.93 6.95 -13.16
CA LYS A 84 5.39 7.80 -14.27
C LYS A 84 4.25 8.52 -15.01
N ALA A 85 3.04 7.96 -15.00
CA ALA A 85 1.87 8.60 -15.60
C ALA A 85 1.40 9.83 -14.80
N LYS A 86 1.70 9.89 -13.50
CA LYS A 86 1.26 10.98 -12.59
C LYS A 86 2.38 11.91 -12.15
N PHE A 87 3.62 11.45 -12.21
CA PHE A 87 4.80 12.16 -11.77
C PHE A 87 5.84 12.19 -12.89
N ASP A 88 6.42 13.37 -13.12
CA ASP A 88 7.62 13.48 -13.93
C ASP A 88 8.81 13.17 -13.03
N ILE A 89 9.23 11.91 -13.06
CA ILE A 89 10.23 11.33 -12.18
C ILE A 89 11.17 10.44 -12.98
N GLU A 90 12.47 10.63 -12.77
CA GLU A 90 13.50 9.92 -13.52
C GLU A 90 13.54 8.41 -13.19
N ALA A 91 13.92 7.60 -14.19
CA ALA A 91 13.96 6.14 -14.07
C ALA A 91 14.85 5.62 -12.92
N ARG A 92 15.89 6.38 -12.53
CA ARG A 92 16.78 6.02 -11.42
C ARG A 92 16.06 5.95 -10.06
N ALA A 93 14.88 6.58 -9.92
CA ALA A 93 14.05 6.47 -8.73
C ALA A 93 13.28 5.14 -8.61
N LYS A 94 13.19 4.33 -9.68
CA LYS A 94 12.34 3.11 -9.70
C LYS A 94 12.58 2.20 -8.49
N LYS A 95 13.84 1.97 -8.13
CA LYS A 95 14.21 1.14 -6.97
C LYS A 95 13.67 1.73 -5.66
N TRP A 96 13.81 3.04 -5.47
CA TRP A 96 13.30 3.73 -4.28
C TRP A 96 11.78 3.62 -4.21
N VAL A 97 11.10 3.93 -5.32
CA VAL A 97 9.63 3.89 -5.41
C VAL A 97 9.08 2.51 -5.07
N LEU A 98 9.61 1.45 -5.69
CA LEU A 98 9.16 0.08 -5.42
C LEU A 98 9.47 -0.36 -3.99
N SER A 99 10.59 0.10 -3.41
CA SER A 99 10.91 -0.16 -2.01
C SER A 99 9.93 0.52 -1.05
N THR A 100 9.53 1.76 -1.34
CA THR A 100 8.53 2.50 -0.55
C THR A 100 7.17 1.81 -0.61
N ILE A 101 6.70 1.45 -1.81
CA ILE A 101 5.44 0.69 -1.98
C ILE A 101 5.51 -0.64 -1.22
N ALA A 102 6.63 -1.36 -1.28
CA ALA A 102 6.80 -2.62 -0.55
C ALA A 102 6.66 -2.43 0.96
N THR A 103 7.24 -1.36 1.51
CA THR A 103 7.14 -1.01 2.92
C THR A 103 5.70 -0.66 3.30
N ASP A 104 5.02 0.16 2.51
CA ASP A 104 3.62 0.53 2.73
C ASP A 104 2.68 -0.67 2.65
N TRP A 105 2.93 -1.61 1.71
CA TRP A 105 2.16 -2.84 1.57
C TRP A 105 2.31 -3.76 2.78
N ARG A 106 3.54 -3.94 3.31
CA ARG A 106 3.77 -4.67 4.56
C ARG A 106 3.09 -3.98 5.74
N ASN A 107 3.24 -2.67 5.86
CA ASN A 107 2.59 -1.88 6.92
C ASN A 107 1.07 -2.00 6.86
N TYR A 108 0.49 -2.03 5.65
CA TYR A 108 -0.94 -2.24 5.46
C TYR A 108 -1.37 -3.62 5.97
N LYS A 109 -0.67 -4.70 5.59
CA LYS A 109 -0.93 -6.05 6.14
C LYS A 109 -0.82 -6.09 7.67
N CYS A 110 0.18 -5.44 8.26
CA CYS A 110 0.32 -5.34 9.72
C CYS A 110 -0.87 -4.62 10.37
N ARG A 111 -1.35 -3.52 9.78
CA ARG A 111 -2.55 -2.80 10.26
C ARG A 111 -3.79 -3.68 10.16
N LEU A 112 -3.97 -4.40 9.05
CA LEU A 112 -5.06 -5.36 8.90
C LEU A 112 -5.02 -6.45 9.97
N LYS A 113 -3.84 -7.06 10.20
CA LYS A 113 -3.65 -8.08 11.25
C LYS A 113 -4.07 -7.52 12.61
N ARG A 114 -3.52 -6.37 13.01
CA ARG A 114 -3.82 -5.74 14.31
C ARG A 114 -5.29 -5.36 14.47
N SER A 115 -5.91 -4.80 13.45
CA SER A 115 -7.26 -4.20 13.55
C SER A 115 -8.41 -5.15 13.26
N PHE A 116 -8.17 -6.26 12.54
CA PHE A 116 -9.25 -7.14 12.07
C PHE A 116 -8.96 -8.63 12.29
N TYR A 117 -7.71 -9.04 12.50
CA TYR A 117 -7.39 -10.44 12.81
C TYR A 117 -7.25 -10.65 14.32
N SER A 118 -6.35 -9.89 14.96
CA SER A 118 -5.96 -10.09 16.37
C SER A 118 -7.07 -9.74 17.38
N ILE A 119 -8.08 -8.97 16.98
CA ILE A 119 -9.20 -8.60 17.87
C ILE A 119 -10.24 -9.73 18.01
N TYR A 120 -10.23 -10.72 17.12
CA TYR A 120 -11.16 -11.84 17.13
C TYR A 120 -10.45 -13.16 17.45
N LYS A 121 -11.16 -14.05 18.16
CA LYS A 121 -10.60 -15.31 18.68
C LYS A 121 -10.58 -16.43 17.65
N THR A 122 -11.57 -16.50 16.75
CA THR A 122 -11.73 -17.63 15.81
C THR A 122 -11.75 -17.16 14.36
N ASP A 123 -11.34 -18.04 13.46
CA ASP A 123 -11.29 -17.76 12.02
C ASP A 123 -12.68 -17.51 11.43
N ASP A 124 -13.72 -18.20 11.90
CA ASP A 124 -15.09 -17.94 11.46
C ASP A 124 -15.53 -16.50 11.71
N VAL A 125 -15.16 -15.95 12.88
CA VAL A 125 -15.48 -14.56 13.22
C VAL A 125 -14.61 -13.59 12.42
N ARG A 126 -13.32 -13.91 12.21
CA ARG A 126 -12.41 -13.10 11.38
C ARG A 126 -12.90 -13.00 9.94
N LEU A 127 -13.34 -14.12 9.35
CA LEU A 127 -13.86 -14.17 7.98
C LEU A 127 -15.17 -13.38 7.84
N LYS A 128 -16.08 -13.48 8.81
CA LYS A 128 -17.32 -12.68 8.84
C LYS A 128 -17.05 -11.17 8.97
N ASN A 129 -15.92 -10.77 9.55
CA ASN A 129 -15.53 -9.37 9.75
C ASN A 129 -14.42 -8.94 8.78
N CYS A 130 -14.59 -9.25 7.49
CA CYS A 130 -13.68 -8.82 6.43
C CYS A 130 -13.58 -7.28 6.38
N PRO A 131 -12.36 -6.69 6.39
CA PRO A 131 -12.20 -5.25 6.28
C PRO A 131 -12.77 -4.69 4.98
N GLU A 132 -13.41 -3.52 5.05
CA GLU A 132 -13.86 -2.80 3.87
C GLU A 132 -12.68 -2.46 2.94
N GLY A 133 -12.86 -2.65 1.63
CA GLY A 133 -11.83 -2.41 0.62
C GLY A 133 -10.79 -3.53 0.46
N VAL A 134 -10.87 -4.60 1.27
CA VAL A 134 -10.08 -5.83 1.07
C VAL A 134 -10.95 -6.87 0.35
N PRO A 135 -10.54 -7.41 -0.82
CA PRO A 135 -11.26 -8.50 -1.46
C PRO A 135 -11.36 -9.71 -0.53
N PHE A 136 -12.54 -10.32 -0.43
CA PHE A 136 -12.78 -11.43 0.47
C PHE A 136 -11.84 -12.62 0.23
N GLU A 137 -11.53 -12.93 -1.04
CA GLU A 137 -10.56 -13.97 -1.41
C GLU A 137 -9.16 -13.70 -0.85
N HIS A 138 -8.73 -12.44 -0.85
CA HIS A 138 -7.44 -12.05 -0.28
C HIS A 138 -7.48 -12.15 1.25
N TRP A 139 -8.61 -11.78 1.86
CA TRP A 139 -8.78 -11.88 3.30
C TRP A 139 -8.71 -13.33 3.79
N LYS A 140 -9.36 -14.27 3.07
CA LYS A 140 -9.26 -15.71 3.38
C LYS A 140 -7.82 -16.20 3.43
N VAL A 141 -7.02 -15.84 2.42
CA VAL A 141 -5.60 -16.21 2.37
C VAL A 141 -4.81 -15.61 3.53
N LEU A 142 -5.07 -14.35 3.87
CA LEU A 142 -4.41 -13.70 5.02
C LEU A 142 -4.78 -14.34 6.36
N VAL A 143 -6.06 -14.65 6.59
CA VAL A 143 -6.52 -15.31 7.82
C VAL A 143 -5.88 -16.69 7.94
N ALA A 144 -5.93 -17.51 6.87
CA ALA A 144 -5.30 -18.81 6.85
C ALA A 144 -3.79 -18.73 7.13
N PHE A 145 -3.10 -17.76 6.52
CA PHE A 145 -1.68 -17.54 6.76
C PHE A 145 -1.40 -17.14 8.21
N TRP A 146 -2.13 -16.18 8.79
CA TRP A 146 -1.87 -15.74 10.17
C TRP A 146 -2.29 -16.76 11.24
N SER A 147 -3.15 -17.72 10.90
CA SER A 147 -3.49 -18.88 11.75
C SER A 147 -2.45 -19.99 11.67
N SER A 148 -1.58 -19.99 10.65
CA SER A 148 -0.47 -20.94 10.53
C SER A 148 0.68 -20.64 11.49
N LYS A 149 1.58 -21.61 11.68
CA LYS A 149 2.77 -21.44 12.55
C LYS A 149 3.71 -20.35 12.00
N GLU A 150 3.81 -20.26 10.68
CA GLU A 150 4.68 -19.33 9.95
C GLU A 150 4.19 -17.88 10.06
N GLY A 151 2.87 -17.69 10.16
CA GLY A 151 2.25 -16.37 10.27
C GLY A 151 2.02 -15.88 11.70
N ASN A 152 2.19 -16.76 12.70
CA ASN A 152 1.96 -16.49 14.13
C ASN A 152 3.25 -16.14 14.91
N VAL A 153 4.25 -15.60 14.20
CA VAL A 153 5.46 -15.01 14.78
C VAL A 153 5.26 -13.53 15.08
#